data_AF-A0A9D5TK85-F1
#
_entry.id   AF-A0A9D5TK85-F1
#
_cell.length_a   1.000
_cell.length_b   1.000
_cell.length_c   1.000
_cell.angle_alpha   90.00
_cell.angle_beta   90.00
_cell.angle_gamma   90.00
#
_symmetry.space_group_name_H-M   'P 1'
#
loop_
_entity.id
_entity.type
_entity.pdbx_description
1 polymer ?
#
loop_
_entity_poly.entity_id
_entity_poly.type
_entity_poly.pdbx_seq_one_letter_code
_entity_poly.pdbx_strand_id
1 'polypeptide(L)'
;MKWWLALLMAIVLTLIFGLPFREYETQQLLPIKTLQAEYTQNGIHIVSNVGEGKGESWQAAVEDLRKNASGDVFFDTAEQLAVTDRRIAFEAANSHELRPSAQVYLMSELAPMEGLYEFLKAHPSEEQISDYHMEER
;
A
#
# COMPACT_ATOMS: atom_id res chain seq x y z
N MET A 1 -60.32 -9.14 -18.39
CA MET A 1 -59.63 -7.92 -17.89
C MET A 1 -58.50 -8.24 -16.87
N LYS A 2 -57.66 -9.27 -17.09
CA LYS A 2 -56.56 -9.65 -16.16
C LYS A 2 -55.17 -9.74 -16.81
N TRP A 3 -55.08 -9.57 -18.13
CA TRP A 3 -53.83 -9.71 -18.87
C TRP A 3 -52.88 -8.52 -18.66
N TRP A 4 -53.41 -7.32 -18.39
CA TRP A 4 -52.61 -6.14 -18.08
C TRP A 4 -51.86 -6.27 -16.74
N LEU A 5 -52.44 -6.96 -15.75
CA LEU A 5 -51.79 -7.27 -14.47
C LEU A 5 -50.63 -8.26 -14.63
N ALA A 6 -50.79 -9.26 -15.50
CA ALA A 6 -49.72 -10.20 -15.81
C ALA A 6 -48.54 -9.51 -16.52
N LEU A 7 -48.84 -8.54 -17.40
CA LEU A 7 -47.84 -7.76 -18.12
C LEU A 7 -47.07 -6.82 -17.19
N LEU A 8 -47.77 -6.18 -16.24
CA LEU A 8 -47.15 -5.39 -15.17
C LEU A 8 -46.24 -6.25 -14.28
N MET A 9 -46.68 -7.44 -13.87
CA MET A 9 -45.84 -8.36 -13.10
C MET A 9 -44.58 -8.76 -13.85
N ALA A 10 -44.68 -9.05 -15.15
CA ALA A 10 -43.53 -9.45 -15.96
C ALA A 10 -42.48 -8.34 -16.04
N ILE A 11 -42.90 -7.07 -16.18
CA ILE A 11 -42.01 -5.90 -16.19
C ILE A 11 -41.33 -5.70 -14.84
N VAL A 12 -42.07 -5.86 -13.74
CA VAL A 12 -41.49 -5.76 -12.39
C VAL A 12 -40.47 -6.87 -12.15
N LEU A 13 -40.76 -8.10 -12.62
CA LEU A 13 -39.84 -9.22 -12.48
C LEU A 13 -38.54 -8.99 -13.28
N THR A 14 -38.62 -8.46 -14.50
CA THR A 14 -37.43 -8.14 -15.29
C THR A 14 -36.64 -6.96 -14.73
N LEU A 15 -37.28 -6.00 -14.06
CA LEU A 15 -36.56 -4.95 -13.34
C LEU A 15 -35.85 -5.48 -12.10
N ILE A 16 -36.47 -6.40 -11.34
CA ILE A 16 -35.85 -6.95 -10.13
C ILE A 16 -34.72 -7.94 -10.46
N PHE A 17 -34.89 -8.79 -11.48
CA PHE A 17 -33.96 -9.88 -11.79
C PHE A 17 -33.06 -9.62 -13.01
N GLY A 18 -33.41 -8.65 -13.86
CA GLY A 18 -32.71 -8.38 -15.12
C GLY A 18 -31.91 -7.09 -15.13
N LEU A 19 -31.98 -6.27 -14.07
CA LEU A 19 -31.03 -5.18 -13.93
C LEU A 19 -29.66 -5.80 -13.64
N PRO A 20 -28.64 -5.57 -14.49
CA PRO A 20 -27.28 -5.94 -14.15
C PRO A 20 -26.94 -5.16 -12.89
N PHE A 21 -26.84 -5.85 -11.76
CA PHE A 21 -26.18 -5.29 -10.60
C PHE A 21 -24.80 -4.87 -11.10
N ARG A 22 -24.54 -3.56 -11.09
CA ARG A 22 -23.17 -3.06 -11.23
C ARG A 22 -22.41 -3.72 -10.09
N GLU A 23 -21.68 -4.79 -10.40
CA GLU A 23 -20.56 -5.20 -9.59
C GLU A 23 -19.67 -3.96 -9.57
N TYR A 24 -19.74 -3.22 -8.45
CA TYR A 24 -18.70 -2.26 -8.17
C TYR A 24 -17.45 -3.12 -8.05
N GLU A 25 -16.57 -3.01 -9.05
CA GLU A 25 -15.16 -3.36 -8.93
C GLU A 25 -14.64 -2.59 -7.72
N THR A 26 -14.83 -3.15 -6.53
CA THR A 26 -14.22 -2.67 -5.31
C THR A 26 -12.74 -2.95 -5.54
N GLN A 27 -12.01 -1.93 -6.00
CA GLN A 27 -10.57 -2.01 -6.16
C GLN A 27 -10.01 -2.60 -4.88
N GLN A 28 -9.39 -3.78 -5.01
CA GLN A 28 -8.93 -4.52 -3.86
C GLN A 28 -7.78 -3.72 -3.23
N LEU A 29 -8.06 -3.10 -2.08
CA LEU A 29 -7.06 -2.37 -1.32
C LEU A 29 -6.05 -3.37 -0.77
N LEU A 30 -4.77 -3.15 -1.09
CA LEU A 30 -3.67 -3.98 -0.65
C LEU A 30 -2.94 -3.24 0.48
N PRO A 31 -3.21 -3.59 1.76
CA PRO A 31 -2.53 -2.96 2.88
C PRO A 31 -1.07 -3.42 2.93
N ILE A 32 -0.19 -2.46 3.14
CA ILE A 32 1.22 -2.70 3.39
C ILE A 32 1.39 -2.84 4.90
N LYS A 33 2.07 -3.90 5.35
CA LYS A 33 2.44 -4.03 6.77
C LYS A 33 3.87 -3.57 7.01
N THR A 34 4.77 -4.06 6.17
CA THR A 34 6.22 -3.83 6.28
C THR A 34 6.74 -3.44 4.91
N LEU A 35 7.51 -2.35 4.88
CA LEU A 35 8.31 -1.93 3.73
C LEU A 35 9.76 -2.14 4.05
N GLN A 36 10.49 -2.66 3.08
CA GLN A 36 11.94 -2.63 3.08
C GLN A 36 12.41 -1.76 1.94
N ALA A 37 13.47 -0.99 2.14
CA ALA A 37 14.03 -0.16 1.08
C ALA A 37 15.55 -0.07 1.14
N GLU A 38 16.16 -0.11 -0.04
CA GLU A 38 17.61 0.04 -0.20
C GLU A 38 17.97 0.92 -1.39
N TYR A 39 19.18 1.48 -1.37
CA TYR A 39 19.77 2.07 -2.57
C TYR A 39 20.41 0.98 -3.42
N THR A 40 20.06 1.00 -4.69
CA THR A 40 20.65 0.21 -5.78
C THR A 40 21.45 1.12 -6.71
N GLN A 41 22.07 0.55 -7.74
CA GLN A 41 22.80 1.32 -8.75
C GLN A 41 21.89 2.31 -9.52
N ASN A 42 20.59 2.05 -9.57
CA ASN A 42 19.61 2.80 -10.37
C ASN A 42 18.65 3.65 -9.51
N GLY A 43 18.93 3.85 -8.22
CA GLY A 43 18.08 4.58 -7.29
C GLY A 43 17.58 3.68 -6.15
N ILE A 44 16.33 3.83 -5.74
CA ILE A 44 15.72 3.11 -4.62
C ILE A 44 14.98 1.87 -5.10
N HIS A 45 15.17 0.76 -4.39
CA HIS A 45 14.36 -0.46 -4.50
C HIS A 45 13.55 -0.64 -3.23
N ILE A 46 12.23 -0.75 -3.39
CA ILE A 46 11.27 -0.99 -2.33
C ILE A 46 10.75 -2.42 -2.46
N VAL A 47 10.72 -3.15 -1.35
CA VAL A 47 10.17 -4.50 -1.23
C VAL A 47 9.07 -4.49 -0.17
N SER A 48 7.93 -5.10 -0.48
CA SER A 48 6.76 -5.14 0.40
C SER A 48 6.05 -6.48 0.31
N ASN A 49 5.01 -6.67 1.14
CA ASN A 49 4.16 -7.87 1.08
C ASN A 49 3.23 -7.90 -0.15
N VAL A 50 3.15 -6.80 -0.90
CA VAL A 50 2.27 -6.67 -2.08
C VAL A 50 3.06 -6.68 -3.40
N GLY A 51 4.39 -6.65 -3.33
CA GLY A 51 5.27 -6.61 -4.49
C GLY A 51 6.51 -5.75 -4.27
N GLU A 52 7.18 -5.44 -5.37
CA GLU A 52 8.40 -4.65 -5.42
C GLU A 52 8.22 -3.43 -6.33
N GLY A 53 8.95 -2.36 -6.05
CA GLY A 53 9.04 -1.20 -6.94
C GLY A 53 10.43 -0.60 -6.97
N LYS A 54 10.83 -0.07 -8.12
CA LYS A 54 12.16 0.51 -8.34
C LYS A 54 12.04 1.87 -9.01
N GLY A 55 12.90 2.80 -8.63
CA GLY A 55 12.93 4.13 -9.24
C GLY A 55 14.11 4.96 -8.80
N GLU A 56 14.40 6.04 -9.54
CA GLU A 56 15.54 6.94 -9.25
C GLU A 56 15.40 7.69 -7.92
N SER A 57 14.18 7.79 -7.39
CA SER A 57 13.83 8.40 -6.11
C SER A 57 12.79 7.56 -5.36
N TRP A 58 12.55 7.88 -4.09
CA TRP A 58 11.51 7.22 -3.29
C TRP A 58 10.14 7.26 -3.98
N GLN A 59 9.75 8.44 -4.48
CA GLN A 59 8.45 8.64 -5.14
C GLN A 59 8.33 7.81 -6.41
N ALA A 60 9.38 7.75 -7.22
CA ALA A 60 9.40 6.92 -8.43
C ALA A 60 9.27 5.43 -8.11
N ALA A 61 9.93 4.96 -7.05
CA ALA A 61 9.83 3.57 -6.60
C ALA A 61 8.43 3.23 -6.05
N VAL A 62 7.78 4.17 -5.33
CA VAL A 62 6.39 4.03 -4.87
C VAL A 62 5.42 3.94 -6.05
N GLU A 63 5.58 4.80 -7.06
CA GLU A 63 4.75 4.75 -8.27
C GLU A 63 4.93 3.45 -9.05
N ASP A 64 6.17 2.96 -9.18
CA ASP A 64 6.44 1.68 -9.84
C ASP A 64 5.80 0.52 -9.08
N LEU A 65 5.90 0.50 -7.76
CA LEU A 65 5.24 -0.50 -6.91
C LEU A 65 3.71 -0.49 -7.10
N ARG A 66 3.10 0.71 -7.10
CA ARG A 66 1.66 0.88 -7.37
C ARG A 66 1.25 0.35 -8.75
N LYS A 67 2.06 0.60 -9.78
CA LYS A 67 1.78 0.15 -11.16
C LYS A 67 1.88 -1.37 -11.31
N ASN A 68 2.78 -2.00 -10.56
CA ASN A 68 3.06 -3.43 -10.66
C ASN A 68 2.19 -4.28 -9.71
N ALA A 69 1.48 -3.66 -8.76
CA ALA A 69 0.57 -4.35 -7.86
C ALA A 69 -0.75 -4.74 -8.55
N SER A 70 -1.36 -5.84 -8.11
CA SER A 70 -2.64 -6.33 -8.64
C SER A 70 -3.87 -5.52 -8.20
N GLY A 71 -3.66 -4.46 -7.43
CA GLY A 71 -4.71 -3.64 -6.81
C GLY A 71 -4.13 -2.35 -6.24
N ASP A 72 -4.97 -1.55 -5.58
CA ASP A 72 -4.55 -0.26 -5.05
C ASP A 72 -3.75 -0.41 -3.76
N VAL A 73 -2.49 -0.01 -3.83
CA VAL A 73 -1.55 -0.15 -2.72
C VAL A 73 -1.71 0.99 -1.73
N PHE A 74 -2.00 0.64 -0.48
CA PHE A 74 -2.31 1.62 0.55
C PHE A 74 -1.16 1.77 1.55
N PHE A 75 -0.23 2.68 1.24
CA PHE A 75 1.00 2.93 2.00
C PHE A 75 0.77 3.47 3.43
N ASP A 76 -0.34 4.16 3.67
CA ASP A 76 -0.68 4.70 5.00
C ASP A 76 -0.91 3.59 6.06
N THR A 77 -1.14 2.35 5.63
CA THR A 77 -1.24 1.20 6.52
C THR A 77 0.10 0.64 6.96
N ALA A 78 1.21 1.08 6.34
CA ALA A 78 2.54 0.61 6.69
C ALA A 78 2.84 0.88 8.17
N GLU A 79 3.06 -0.18 8.93
CA GLU A 79 3.39 -0.06 10.35
C GLU A 79 4.91 0.06 10.56
N GLN A 80 5.68 -0.43 9.58
CA GLN A 80 7.12 -0.62 9.68
C GLN A 80 7.79 -0.24 8.36
N LEU A 81 8.81 0.62 8.43
CA LEU A 81 9.74 0.90 7.35
C LEU A 81 11.13 0.44 7.78
N ALA A 82 11.75 -0.41 6.98
CA ALA A 82 13.02 -1.02 7.28
C ALA A 82 14.02 -0.65 6.17
N VAL A 83 15.02 0.16 6.47
CA VAL A 83 15.92 0.76 5.48
C VAL A 83 17.34 0.29 5.66
N THR A 84 18.07 0.11 4.56
CA THR A 84 19.53 -0.13 4.63
C THR A 84 20.32 1.15 4.82
N ASP A 85 19.74 2.29 4.43
CA ASP A 85 20.35 3.61 4.57
C ASP A 85 19.33 4.61 5.13
N ARG A 86 19.74 5.34 6.17
CA ARG A 86 18.91 6.31 6.88
C ARG A 86 18.41 7.45 5.99
N ARG A 87 19.12 7.79 4.91
CA ARG A 87 18.69 8.81 3.92
C ARG A 87 17.36 8.47 3.27
N ILE A 88 17.05 7.19 3.10
CA ILE A 88 15.77 6.72 2.55
C ILE A 88 14.61 7.09 3.48
N ALA A 89 14.80 7.01 4.80
CA ALA A 89 13.77 7.38 5.77
C ALA A 89 13.42 8.89 5.69
N PHE A 90 14.40 9.75 5.41
CA PHE A 90 14.15 11.17 5.14
C PHE A 90 13.36 11.38 3.84
N GLU A 91 13.70 10.68 2.76
CA GLU A 91 12.92 10.76 1.51
C GLU A 91 11.48 10.27 1.71
N ALA A 92 11.29 9.17 2.46
CA ALA A 92 9.99 8.62 2.77
C ALA A 92 9.13 9.53 3.65
N ALA A 93 9.73 10.18 4.66
CA ALA A 93 9.03 11.16 5.50
C ALA A 93 8.57 12.37 4.67
N ASN A 94 9.43 12.89 3.80
CA ASN A 94 9.09 14.03 2.96
C ASN A 94 8.03 13.72 1.88
N SER A 95 7.84 12.45 1.52
CA SER A 95 6.82 12.06 0.55
C SER A 95 5.40 12.02 1.11
N HIS A 96 5.24 12.02 2.45
CA HIS A 96 3.95 11.93 3.15
C HIS A 96 3.08 10.72 2.75
N GLU A 97 3.69 9.65 2.23
CA GLU A 97 2.98 8.42 1.79
C GLU A 97 2.75 7.45 2.96
N LEU A 98 3.62 7.52 3.97
CA LEU A 98 3.57 6.66 5.15
C LEU A 98 2.92 7.39 6.32
N ARG A 99 2.25 6.63 7.19
CA ARG A 99 1.77 7.15 8.47
C ARG A 99 2.95 7.68 9.30
N PRO A 100 2.80 8.83 9.99
CA PRO A 100 3.87 9.39 10.82
C PRO A 100 4.37 8.45 11.94
N SER A 101 3.49 7.57 12.43
CA SER A 101 3.80 6.59 13.49
C SER A 101 4.30 5.24 12.96
N ALA A 102 4.64 5.13 11.67
CA ALA A 102 5.35 3.98 11.16
C ALA A 102 6.75 3.92 11.80
N GLN A 103 7.12 2.76 12.32
CA GLN A 103 8.41 2.56 12.98
C GLN A 103 9.51 2.40 11.94
N VAL A 104 10.65 3.04 12.17
CA VAL A 104 11.81 3.01 11.26
C VAL A 104 12.88 2.10 11.83
N TYR A 105 13.35 1.14 11.02
CA TYR A 105 14.41 0.20 11.37
C TYR A 105 15.59 0.38 10.43
N LEU A 106 16.79 0.43 10.98
CA LEU A 106 18.02 0.40 10.19
C LEU A 106 18.54 -1.03 10.14
N MET A 107 18.71 -1.57 8.92
CA MET A 107 19.22 -2.92 8.65
C MET A 107 20.51 -2.85 7.84
N SER A 108 21.32 -3.92 7.85
CA SER A 108 22.52 -3.98 7.00
C SER A 108 22.19 -4.38 5.55
N GLU A 109 21.14 -5.17 5.36
CA GLU A 109 20.68 -5.69 4.07
C GLU A 109 19.19 -6.04 4.16
N LEU A 110 18.52 -6.17 3.02
CA LEU A 110 17.12 -6.60 2.96
C LEU A 110 16.98 -8.03 3.51
N ALA A 111 15.99 -8.22 4.39
CA ALA A 111 15.65 -9.52 4.94
C ALA A 111 14.56 -10.22 4.12
N PRO A 112 14.44 -11.56 4.20
CA PRO A 112 13.27 -12.25 3.66
C PRO A 112 11.96 -11.71 4.27
N MET A 113 10.95 -11.46 3.44
CA MET A 113 9.65 -10.93 3.92
C MET A 113 8.90 -11.90 4.83
N GLU A 114 9.18 -13.20 4.72
CA GLU A 114 8.54 -14.24 5.55
C GLU A 114 8.98 -14.09 7.02
N GLY A 115 8.00 -13.85 7.90
CA GLY A 115 8.23 -13.66 9.34
C GLY A 115 8.80 -12.30 9.74
N LEU A 116 9.22 -11.45 8.80
CA LEU A 116 9.82 -10.14 9.10
C LEU A 116 8.89 -9.23 9.92
N TYR A 117 7.61 -9.15 9.54
CA TYR A 117 6.64 -8.32 10.23
C TYR A 117 6.52 -8.68 11.73
N GLU A 118 6.42 -9.98 12.03
CA GLU A 118 6.32 -10.45 13.42
C GLU A 118 7.61 -10.24 14.19
N PHE A 119 8.77 -10.40 13.53
CA PHE A 119 10.07 -10.13 14.13
C PHE A 119 10.22 -8.66 14.52
N LEU A 120 9.95 -7.73 13.60
CA LEU A 120 10.03 -6.29 13.88
C LEU A 120 8.99 -5.85 14.91
N LYS A 121 7.79 -6.43 14.87
CA LYS A 121 6.74 -6.17 15.86
C LYS A 121 7.15 -6.59 17.27
N ALA A 122 7.91 -7.68 17.40
CA ALA A 122 8.44 -8.13 18.69
C ALA A 122 9.62 -7.28 19.20
N HIS A 123 10.26 -6.50 18.32
CA HIS A 123 11.42 -5.67 18.63
C HIS A 123 11.19 -4.22 18.18
N PRO A 124 10.23 -3.49 18.79
CA PRO A 124 9.84 -2.18 18.32
C PRO A 124 11.02 -1.18 18.31
N SER A 125 11.07 -0.37 17.26
CA SER A 125 12.04 0.73 17.15
C SER A 125 11.58 1.92 18.00
N GLU A 126 12.54 2.65 18.55
CA GLU A 126 12.28 3.95 19.18
C GLU A 126 12.10 5.07 18.15
N GLU A 127 12.50 4.82 16.90
CA GLU A 127 12.43 5.79 15.80
C GLU A 127 11.16 5.62 14.97
N GLN A 128 10.53 6.74 14.61
CA GLN A 128 9.32 6.79 13.79
C GLN A 128 9.52 7.71 12.58
N ILE A 129 8.71 7.55 11.54
CA ILE A 129 8.74 8.41 10.34
C ILE A 129 8.64 9.89 10.70
N SER A 130 7.86 10.26 11.72
CA SER A 130 7.76 11.64 12.20
C SER A 130 9.09 12.26 12.60
N ASP A 131 10.04 11.47 13.10
CA ASP A 131 11.34 11.95 13.56
C ASP A 131 12.27 12.34 12.39
N TYR A 132 11.88 11.95 11.16
CA TYR A 132 12.60 12.21 9.92
C TYR A 132 12.02 13.37 9.11
N HIS A 133 10.93 14.00 9.57
CA HIS A 133 10.52 15.28 9.02
C HIS A 133 11.58 16.32 9.35
N MET A 134 12.23 16.86 8.33
CA MET A 134 12.97 18.10 8.50
C MET A 134 11.95 19.20 8.75
N GLU A 135 11.74 19.60 10.02
CA GLU A 135 11.22 20.92 10.31
C GLU A 135 12.15 21.92 9.60
N GLU A 136 11.64 22.63 8.60
CA GLU A 136 12.28 23.86 8.11
C GLU A 136 12.44 24.80 9.32
N ARG A 137 13.59 24.73 10.00
CA ARG A 137 14.00 25.71 11.02
C ARG A 137 14.63 26.92 10.37
#